data_AF-C7MMB0-F1
#
_entry.id   AF-C7MMB0-F1
#
_cell.length_a   1.000
_cell.length_b   1.000
_cell.length_c   1.000
_cell.angle_alpha   90.00
_cell.angle_beta   90.00
_cell.angle_gamma   90.00
#
_symmetry.space_group_name_H-M   'P 1'
#
loop_
_entity.id
_entity.type
_entity.pdbx_description
1 polymer ?
#
loop_
_entity_poly.entity_id
_entity_poly.type
_entity_poly.pdbx_seq_one_letter_code
_entity_poly.pdbx_strand_id
1 'polypeptide(L)'
;MSASSDIRITGLNKSYGDLSVLRQVHVHLEQGGIYCLMGPSGTGKTTLLRVLLGLERADAGSIEGLSPGEASVMFQEDRLCETLSPVDNVALVMPPRTSRRALREMLEEILPADCMNRPALQLSGGMRRRVSLARAVAYPSKLIVLDEPFTGLDVETKKTVVQFLLAHRANRTLLVSTHGEDDVRLLGGKKILLSAISASDRGDYTADEYHRDTYQQEPCDRDTSKDERGTSTNDHDVSKDERDASKNGQGTSKDNQNTGTNDQDSRKDESGIRKNERKEQTMIDTTIPMRELVAAEPLFADFLVSKGFPFSVENPVTEFVTFDEVVQLRDLDKDAFLAEYAQFKAERENA
;
A
#
# COMPACT_ATOMS: atom_id res chain seq x y z
N MET A 1 -22.15 -25.23 -2.01
CA MET A 1 -22.49 -23.81 -1.82
C MET A 1 -21.19 -23.10 -1.48
N SER A 2 -20.78 -22.09 -2.26
CA SER A 2 -19.69 -21.22 -1.79
C SER A 2 -20.20 -20.44 -0.59
N ALA A 3 -19.40 -20.29 0.46
CA ALA A 3 -19.71 -19.30 1.49
C ALA A 3 -19.73 -17.91 0.83
N SER A 4 -20.72 -17.08 1.16
CA SER A 4 -20.73 -15.69 0.70
C SER A 4 -19.53 -14.98 1.32
N SER A 5 -18.79 -14.19 0.52
CA SER A 5 -17.69 -13.36 1.03
C SER A 5 -18.15 -11.93 1.34
N ASP A 6 -19.44 -11.76 1.61
CA ASP A 6 -20.02 -10.50 2.08
C ASP A 6 -19.43 -10.11 3.42
N ILE A 7 -19.41 -8.81 3.69
CA ILE A 7 -18.95 -8.24 4.96
C ILE A 7 -20.16 -7.63 5.65
N ARG A 8 -20.43 -8.05 6.90
CA ARG A 8 -21.56 -7.57 7.69
C ARG A 8 -21.05 -6.90 8.96
N ILE A 9 -21.50 -5.66 9.18
CA ILE A 9 -21.28 -4.87 10.39
C ILE A 9 -22.62 -4.80 11.11
N THR A 10 -22.67 -5.22 12.37
CA THR A 10 -23.93 -5.31 13.14
C THR A 10 -23.78 -4.62 14.49
N GLY A 11 -24.61 -3.60 14.74
CA GLY A 11 -24.70 -2.92 16.04
C GLY A 11 -23.38 -2.28 16.49
N LEU A 12 -22.56 -1.81 15.55
CA LEU A 12 -21.20 -1.36 15.85
C LEU A 12 -21.20 0.01 16.55
N ASN A 13 -20.55 0.08 17.71
CA ASN A 13 -20.46 1.29 18.53
C ASN A 13 -18.99 1.66 18.81
N LYS A 14 -18.69 2.97 18.83
CA LYS A 14 -17.36 3.49 19.20
C LYS A 14 -17.45 4.89 19.80
N SER A 15 -16.72 5.08 20.89
CA SER A 15 -16.61 6.32 21.66
C SER A 15 -15.15 6.63 22.00
N TYR A 16 -14.86 7.90 22.25
CA TYR A 16 -13.59 8.38 22.77
C TYR A 16 -13.89 9.28 23.98
N GLY A 17 -13.74 8.73 25.19
CA GLY A 17 -14.33 9.33 26.40
C GLY A 17 -15.85 9.44 26.24
N ASP A 18 -16.41 10.60 26.60
CA ASP A 18 -17.84 10.87 26.49
C ASP A 18 -18.33 11.11 25.05
N LEU A 19 -17.41 11.30 24.09
CA LEU A 19 -17.74 11.51 22.68
C LEU A 19 -18.00 10.17 21.97
N SER A 20 -19.25 9.74 21.93
CA SER A 20 -19.68 8.61 21.09
C SER A 20 -19.81 9.04 19.62
N VAL A 21 -18.96 8.43 18.78
CA VAL A 21 -18.72 8.73 17.35
C VAL A 21 -19.49 7.78 16.43
N LEU A 22 -19.54 6.49 16.76
CA LEU A 22 -20.34 5.48 16.06
C LEU A 22 -21.39 4.93 17.04
N ARG A 23 -22.64 4.82 16.58
CA ARG A 23 -23.79 4.39 17.39
C ARG A 23 -24.62 3.40 16.59
N GLN A 24 -24.76 2.17 17.07
CA GLN A 24 -25.54 1.09 16.44
C GLN A 24 -25.37 1.01 14.91
N VAL A 25 -24.13 1.04 14.42
CA VAL A 25 -23.87 1.05 12.97
C VAL A 25 -24.15 -0.34 12.38
N HIS A 26 -25.08 -0.40 11.43
CA HIS A 26 -25.42 -1.58 10.63
C HIS A 26 -25.07 -1.36 9.15
N VAL A 27 -24.30 -2.27 8.56
CA VAL A 27 -23.92 -2.23 7.13
C VAL A 27 -23.76 -3.64 6.59
N HIS A 28 -24.36 -3.93 5.44
CA HIS A 28 -24.06 -5.14 4.65
C HIS A 28 -23.39 -4.74 3.32
N LEU A 29 -22.15 -5.19 3.13
CA LEU A 29 -21.38 -5.04 1.90
C LEU A 29 -21.35 -6.37 1.16
N GLU A 30 -21.91 -6.41 -0.04
CA GLU A 30 -21.96 -7.59 -0.90
C GLU A 30 -20.61 -7.82 -1.60
N GLN A 31 -20.30 -9.08 -1.92
CA GLN A 31 -19.10 -9.43 -2.69
C GLN A 31 -19.04 -8.67 -4.02
N GLY A 32 -17.95 -7.94 -4.23
CA GLY A 32 -17.68 -7.22 -5.48
C GLY A 32 -18.49 -5.94 -5.68
N GLY A 33 -19.33 -5.55 -4.72
CA GLY A 33 -20.00 -4.26 -4.70
C GLY A 33 -19.02 -3.09 -4.54
N ILE A 34 -19.43 -1.93 -5.01
CA ILE A 34 -18.70 -0.66 -4.88
C ILE A 34 -19.55 0.24 -3.98
N TYR A 35 -18.97 0.73 -2.88
CA TYR A 35 -19.67 1.45 -1.83
C TYR A 35 -18.96 2.76 -1.51
N CYS A 36 -19.73 3.85 -1.44
CA CYS A 36 -19.23 5.18 -1.11
C CYS A 36 -19.76 5.60 0.26
N LEU A 37 -18.89 5.55 1.28
CA LEU A 37 -19.17 6.04 2.62
C LEU A 37 -19.10 7.57 2.64
N MET A 38 -20.25 8.19 2.79
CA MET A 38 -20.43 9.64 2.71
C MET A 38 -20.86 10.23 4.06
N GLY A 39 -20.42 11.47 4.29
CA GLY A 39 -20.74 12.24 5.48
C GLY A 39 -19.80 13.44 5.64
N PRO A 40 -20.25 14.54 6.28
CA PRO A 40 -19.39 15.69 6.58
C PRO A 40 -18.09 15.32 7.30
N SER A 41 -17.09 16.21 7.24
CA SER A 41 -15.85 16.07 8.01
C SER A 41 -16.15 15.94 9.52
N GLY A 42 -15.42 15.05 10.21
CA GLY A 42 -15.63 14.79 11.64
C GLY A 42 -16.78 13.83 11.99
N THR A 43 -17.60 13.37 11.03
CA THR A 43 -18.72 12.43 11.32
C THR A 43 -18.31 11.00 11.70
N GLY A 44 -17.01 10.68 11.71
CA GLY A 44 -16.53 9.34 12.09
C GLY A 44 -16.22 8.39 10.92
N LYS A 45 -16.20 8.86 9.66
CA LYS A 45 -15.86 8.01 8.48
C LYS A 45 -14.57 7.22 8.70
N THR A 46 -13.46 7.92 8.98
CA THR A 46 -12.15 7.32 9.27
C THR A 46 -12.18 6.45 10.54
N THR A 47 -13.03 6.73 11.53
CA THR A 47 -13.23 5.85 12.70
C THR A 47 -13.86 4.53 12.29
N LEU A 48 -14.93 4.54 11.49
CA LEU A 48 -15.54 3.32 10.96
C LEU A 48 -14.55 2.51 10.11
N LEU A 49 -13.77 3.17 9.25
CA LEU A 49 -12.72 2.51 8.47
C LEU A 49 -11.63 1.89 9.35
N ARG A 50 -11.15 2.60 10.39
CA ARG A 50 -10.14 2.06 11.33
C ARG A 50 -10.66 0.85 12.09
N VAL A 51 -11.92 0.87 12.54
CA VAL A 51 -12.55 -0.27 13.22
C VAL A 51 -12.72 -1.46 12.27
N LEU A 52 -13.15 -1.21 11.03
CA LEU A 52 -13.27 -2.24 9.99
C LEU A 52 -11.92 -2.88 9.63
N LEU A 53 -10.83 -2.10 9.67
CA LEU A 53 -9.46 -2.57 9.42
C LEU A 53 -8.79 -3.21 10.66
N GLY A 54 -9.49 -3.29 11.81
CA GLY A 54 -8.93 -3.81 13.07
C GLY A 54 -7.88 -2.91 13.73
N LEU A 55 -7.71 -1.68 13.24
CA LEU A 55 -6.75 -0.69 13.75
C LEU A 55 -7.27 0.05 15.00
N GLU A 56 -8.57 -0.07 15.27
CA GLU A 56 -9.26 0.54 16.41
C GLU A 56 -10.27 -0.49 16.94
N ARG A 57 -10.30 -0.71 18.25
CA ARG A 57 -11.25 -1.66 18.85
C ARG A 57 -12.63 -1.00 18.98
N ALA A 58 -13.69 -1.68 18.55
CA ALA A 58 -15.07 -1.29 18.81
C ALA A 58 -15.45 -1.49 20.29
N ASP A 59 -16.36 -0.68 20.80
CA ASP A 59 -16.86 -0.80 22.17
C ASP A 59 -17.97 -1.86 22.27
N ALA A 60 -18.76 -2.00 21.20
CA ALA A 60 -19.78 -3.03 21.04
C ALA A 60 -20.07 -3.30 19.54
N GLY A 61 -20.81 -4.37 19.27
CA GLY A 61 -21.14 -4.85 17.92
C GLY A 61 -20.15 -5.88 17.38
N SER A 62 -20.37 -6.33 16.14
CA SER A 62 -19.53 -7.32 15.46
C SER A 62 -19.28 -6.96 13.99
N ILE A 63 -18.21 -7.55 13.45
CA ILE A 63 -17.87 -7.52 12.03
C ILE A 63 -17.64 -8.97 11.58
N GLU A 64 -18.40 -9.41 10.58
CA GLU A 64 -18.34 -10.76 10.01
C GLU A 64 -17.88 -10.69 8.55
N GLY A 65 -17.27 -11.77 8.05
CA GLY A 65 -16.82 -11.91 6.66
C GLY A 65 -15.43 -11.34 6.34
N LEU A 66 -14.83 -10.58 7.28
CA LEU A 66 -13.52 -9.95 7.13
C LEU A 66 -12.58 -10.31 8.29
N SER A 67 -11.46 -10.97 7.98
CA SER A 67 -10.40 -11.31 8.95
C SER A 67 -9.21 -10.34 8.85
N PRO A 68 -8.33 -10.26 9.87
CA PRO A 68 -7.09 -9.49 9.77
C PRO A 68 -6.27 -9.87 8.54
N GLY A 69 -5.77 -8.87 7.80
CA GLY A 69 -5.04 -9.06 6.54
C GLY A 69 -5.94 -9.25 5.30
N GLU A 70 -7.26 -9.44 5.44
CA GLU A 70 -8.15 -9.60 4.29
C GLU A 70 -8.62 -8.27 3.67
N ALA A 71 -8.14 -7.13 4.19
CA ALA A 71 -8.38 -5.80 3.65
C ALA A 71 -7.08 -5.10 3.25
N SER A 72 -7.09 -4.40 2.12
CA SER A 72 -6.08 -3.41 1.77
C SER A 72 -6.59 -2.00 2.05
N VAL A 73 -5.69 -1.07 2.34
CA VAL A 73 -6.04 0.29 2.71
C VAL A 73 -5.14 1.34 2.07
N MET A 74 -5.75 2.40 1.57
CA MET A 74 -5.16 3.69 1.32
C MET A 74 -5.71 4.68 2.36
N PHE A 75 -4.84 5.21 3.22
CA PHE A 75 -5.24 6.19 4.24
C PHE A 75 -5.29 7.61 3.63
N GLN A 76 -5.80 8.58 4.40
CA GLN A 76 -5.70 10.01 4.06
C GLN A 76 -4.22 10.48 3.96
N GLU A 77 -3.32 9.85 4.73
CA GLU A 77 -1.87 9.99 4.60
C GLU A 77 -1.32 8.94 3.62
N ASP A 78 -0.42 9.32 2.71
CA ASP A 78 0.10 8.40 1.68
C ASP A 78 0.88 7.20 2.27
N ARG A 79 1.57 7.40 3.39
CA ARG A 79 2.34 6.39 4.14
C ARG A 79 3.25 5.52 3.24
N LEU A 80 3.97 6.18 2.33
CA LEU A 80 4.96 5.53 1.46
C LEU A 80 6.30 5.39 2.19
N CYS A 81 7.10 4.40 1.80
CA CYS A 81 8.51 4.37 2.13
C CYS A 81 9.21 5.44 1.28
N GLU A 82 9.58 6.56 1.91
CA GLU A 82 10.02 7.79 1.25
C GLU A 82 11.27 7.65 0.37
N THR A 83 12.17 6.74 0.75
CA THR A 83 13.42 6.43 0.04
C THR A 83 13.22 5.48 -1.15
N LEU A 84 12.10 4.76 -1.21
CA LEU A 84 11.80 3.76 -2.23
C LEU A 84 11.10 4.38 -3.45
N SER A 85 11.28 3.79 -4.63
CA SER A 85 10.58 4.21 -5.85
C SER A 85 9.07 3.89 -5.81
N PRO A 86 8.25 4.42 -6.73
CA PRO A 86 6.88 3.94 -6.97
C PRO A 86 6.78 2.41 -7.11
N VAL A 87 7.66 1.83 -7.93
CA VAL A 87 7.65 0.40 -8.25
C VAL A 87 8.04 -0.43 -7.01
N ASP A 88 8.99 0.05 -6.21
CA ASP A 88 9.39 -0.61 -4.95
C ASP A 88 8.29 -0.51 -3.88
N ASN A 89 7.65 0.65 -3.74
CA ASN A 89 6.54 0.84 -2.80
C ASN A 89 5.37 -0.12 -3.08
N VAL A 90 5.05 -0.37 -4.35
CA VAL A 90 4.05 -1.39 -4.72
C VAL A 90 4.61 -2.79 -4.55
N ALA A 91 5.88 -3.05 -4.87
CA ALA A 91 6.47 -4.39 -4.71
C ALA A 91 6.47 -4.89 -3.26
N LEU A 92 6.52 -4.01 -2.25
CA LEU A 92 6.43 -4.37 -0.82
C LEU A 92 5.19 -5.19 -0.45
N VAL A 93 4.08 -5.00 -1.17
CA VAL A 93 2.79 -5.66 -0.87
C VAL A 93 2.47 -6.80 -1.84
N MET A 94 3.45 -7.19 -2.66
CA MET A 94 3.31 -8.19 -3.71
C MET A 94 4.17 -9.44 -3.39
N PRO A 95 3.83 -10.62 -3.96
CA PRO A 95 4.69 -11.79 -3.85
C PRO A 95 6.14 -11.48 -4.31
N PRO A 96 7.20 -12.01 -3.65
CA PRO A 96 8.58 -11.63 -3.94
C PRO A 96 9.05 -11.83 -5.40
N ARG A 97 8.36 -12.68 -6.17
CA ARG A 97 8.66 -12.98 -7.58
C ARG A 97 7.83 -12.15 -8.58
N THR A 98 7.07 -11.16 -8.12
CA THR A 98 6.26 -10.31 -8.99
C THR A 98 7.16 -9.48 -9.91
N SER A 99 6.88 -9.53 -11.21
CA SER A 99 7.66 -8.84 -12.24
C SER A 99 7.65 -7.32 -12.01
N ARG A 100 8.82 -6.74 -11.74
CA ARG A 100 8.98 -5.28 -11.62
C ARG A 100 8.62 -4.53 -12.91
N ARG A 101 8.69 -5.21 -14.07
CA ARG A 101 8.19 -4.70 -15.35
C ARG A 101 6.66 -4.58 -15.34
N ALA A 102 5.95 -5.62 -14.90
CA ALA A 102 4.49 -5.58 -14.84
C ALA A 102 3.97 -4.53 -13.84
N LEU A 103 4.66 -4.35 -12.70
CA LEU A 103 4.35 -3.28 -11.75
C LEU A 103 4.57 -1.88 -12.32
N ARG A 104 5.61 -1.69 -13.16
CA ARG A 104 5.84 -0.45 -13.90
C ARG A 104 4.73 -0.20 -14.92
N GLU A 105 4.42 -1.18 -15.76
CA GLU A 105 3.38 -1.06 -16.80
C GLU A 105 2.02 -0.69 -16.18
N MET A 106 1.67 -1.31 -15.04
CA MET A 106 0.48 -0.97 -14.25
C MET A 106 0.55 0.46 -13.67
N LEU A 107 1.68 0.90 -13.11
CA LEU A 107 1.83 2.25 -12.57
C LEU A 107 1.81 3.34 -13.65
N GLU A 108 2.31 3.06 -14.86
CA GLU A 108 2.35 3.99 -16.00
C GLU A 108 0.93 4.38 -16.49
N GLU A 109 -0.11 3.61 -16.15
CA GLU A 109 -1.51 3.99 -16.38
C GLU A 109 -1.96 5.23 -15.60
N ILE A 110 -1.36 5.50 -14.44
CA ILE A 110 -1.75 6.61 -13.55
C ILE A 110 -0.61 7.56 -13.19
N LEU A 111 0.64 7.29 -13.56
CA LEU A 111 1.80 8.09 -13.20
C LEU A 111 2.72 8.37 -14.41
N PRO A 112 3.32 9.56 -14.50
CA PRO A 112 4.36 9.86 -15.48
C PRO A 112 5.53 8.85 -15.44
N ALA A 113 5.92 8.33 -16.59
CA ALA A 113 6.98 7.31 -16.69
C ALA A 113 8.36 7.78 -16.16
N ASP A 114 8.62 9.09 -16.20
CA ASP A 114 9.88 9.69 -15.73
C ASP A 114 10.07 9.61 -14.21
N CYS A 115 9.00 9.37 -13.44
CA CYS A 115 9.05 9.30 -11.98
C CYS A 115 9.26 7.89 -11.42
N MET A 116 9.16 6.84 -12.25
CA MET A 116 9.10 5.44 -11.83
C MET A 116 10.32 4.94 -11.03
N ASN A 117 11.47 5.60 -11.19
CA ASN A 117 12.73 5.27 -10.51
C ASN A 117 13.12 6.30 -9.44
N ARG A 118 12.32 7.37 -9.24
CA ARG A 118 12.62 8.43 -8.25
C ARG A 118 12.11 8.01 -6.86
N PRO A 119 12.85 8.27 -5.77
CA PRO A 119 12.35 8.09 -4.41
C PRO A 119 11.01 8.81 -4.18
N ALA A 120 10.12 8.21 -3.40
CA ALA A 120 8.78 8.73 -3.13
C ALA A 120 8.78 10.16 -2.55
N LEU A 121 9.82 10.57 -1.80
CA LEU A 121 10.00 11.94 -1.30
C LEU A 121 10.15 13.00 -2.42
N GLN A 122 10.60 12.60 -3.62
CA GLN A 122 10.78 13.50 -4.77
C GLN A 122 9.52 13.64 -5.62
N LEU A 123 8.44 12.93 -5.27
CA LEU A 123 7.18 12.95 -6.00
C LEU A 123 6.25 14.05 -5.46
N SER A 124 5.48 14.67 -6.35
CA SER A 124 4.41 15.60 -5.93
C SER A 124 3.36 14.90 -5.07
N GLY A 125 2.61 15.65 -4.26
CA GLY A 125 1.56 15.08 -3.40
C GLY A 125 0.56 14.21 -4.18
N GLY A 126 0.06 14.71 -5.31
CA GLY A 126 -0.85 13.94 -6.18
C GLY A 126 -0.20 12.71 -6.86
N MET A 127 1.13 12.66 -6.98
CA MET A 127 1.83 11.46 -7.45
C MET A 127 1.97 10.44 -6.31
N ARG A 128 2.37 10.85 -5.10
CA ARG A 128 2.42 9.97 -3.93
C ARG A 128 1.05 9.38 -3.60
N ARG A 129 -0.01 10.19 -3.70
CA ARG A 129 -1.41 9.77 -3.60
C ARG A 129 -1.72 8.60 -4.53
N ARG A 130 -1.36 8.73 -5.81
CA ARG A 130 -1.56 7.69 -6.84
C ARG A 130 -0.70 6.43 -6.60
N VAL A 131 0.54 6.56 -6.12
CA VAL A 131 1.36 5.40 -5.68
C VAL A 131 0.70 4.67 -4.51
N SER A 132 0.18 5.39 -3.51
CA SER A 132 -0.47 4.78 -2.34
C SER A 132 -1.76 4.06 -2.73
N LEU A 133 -2.55 4.64 -3.65
CA LEU A 133 -3.72 3.99 -4.25
C LEU A 133 -3.33 2.72 -5.01
N ALA A 134 -2.34 2.79 -5.91
CA ALA A 134 -1.87 1.60 -6.65
C ALA A 134 -1.38 0.49 -5.72
N ARG A 135 -0.67 0.83 -4.64
CA ARG A 135 -0.25 -0.13 -3.61
C ARG A 135 -1.46 -0.78 -2.91
N ALA A 136 -2.47 -0.01 -2.52
CA ALA A 136 -3.69 -0.55 -1.92
C ALA A 136 -4.48 -1.44 -2.89
N VAL A 137 -4.51 -1.11 -4.18
CA VAL A 137 -5.15 -1.93 -5.21
C VAL A 137 -4.34 -3.20 -5.50
N ALA A 138 -3.01 -3.13 -5.53
CA ALA A 138 -2.16 -4.26 -5.88
C ALA A 138 -2.20 -5.42 -4.86
N TYR A 139 -2.31 -5.12 -3.56
CA TYR A 139 -2.37 -6.15 -2.51
C TYR A 139 -3.61 -7.06 -2.67
N PRO A 140 -3.46 -8.41 -2.62
CA PRO A 140 -4.55 -9.36 -2.88
C PRO A 140 -5.50 -9.56 -1.68
N SER A 141 -6.29 -8.53 -1.38
CA SER A 141 -7.35 -8.50 -0.35
C SER A 141 -8.71 -9.03 -0.83
N LYS A 142 -9.67 -9.22 0.10
CA LYS A 142 -11.11 -9.30 -0.20
C LYS A 142 -11.74 -7.92 -0.36
N LEU A 143 -11.32 -6.98 0.50
CA LEU A 143 -11.82 -5.60 0.59
C LEU A 143 -10.71 -4.61 0.23
N ILE A 144 -11.03 -3.62 -0.61
CA ILE A 144 -10.20 -2.43 -0.82
C ILE A 144 -10.85 -1.24 -0.10
N VAL A 145 -10.14 -0.62 0.84
CA VAL A 145 -10.57 0.57 1.57
C VAL A 145 -9.78 1.79 1.10
N LEU A 146 -10.45 2.85 0.65
CA LEU A 146 -9.79 4.09 0.23
C LEU A 146 -10.37 5.28 1.03
N ASP A 147 -9.55 5.95 1.83
CA ASP A 147 -9.96 7.13 2.60
C ASP A 147 -9.65 8.44 1.85
N GLU A 148 -10.69 9.05 1.26
CA GLU A 148 -10.67 10.26 0.42
C GLU A 148 -9.68 10.22 -0.78
N PRO A 149 -9.66 9.15 -1.61
CA PRO A 149 -8.63 8.93 -2.63
C PRO A 149 -8.52 10.05 -3.68
N PHE A 150 -9.62 10.74 -3.96
CA PHE A 150 -9.72 11.73 -5.04
C PHE A 150 -9.59 13.19 -4.59
N THR A 151 -9.43 13.44 -3.28
CA THR A 151 -9.30 14.81 -2.74
C THR A 151 -8.06 15.49 -3.32
N GLY A 152 -8.25 16.69 -3.91
CA GLY A 152 -7.19 17.48 -4.53
C GLY A 152 -6.77 17.04 -5.94
N LEU A 153 -7.44 16.06 -6.56
CA LEU A 153 -7.23 15.71 -7.97
C LEU A 153 -8.13 16.55 -8.89
N ASP A 154 -7.60 16.95 -10.04
CA ASP A 154 -8.39 17.52 -11.13
C ASP A 154 -9.31 16.46 -11.77
N VAL A 155 -10.26 16.91 -12.60
CA VAL A 155 -11.32 16.07 -13.19
C VAL A 155 -10.75 15.01 -14.14
N GLU A 156 -9.67 15.29 -14.86
CA GLU A 156 -9.07 14.35 -15.82
C GLU A 156 -8.27 13.27 -15.08
N THR A 157 -7.37 13.67 -14.17
CA THR A 157 -6.63 12.73 -13.31
C THR A 157 -7.59 11.86 -12.50
N LYS A 158 -8.70 12.42 -11.99
CA LYS A 158 -9.72 11.65 -11.27
C LYS A 158 -10.33 10.55 -12.13
N LYS A 159 -10.69 10.83 -13.40
CA LYS A 159 -11.21 9.82 -14.34
C LYS A 159 -10.19 8.71 -14.60
N THR A 160 -8.93 9.05 -14.86
CA THR A 160 -7.86 8.06 -15.08
C THR A 160 -7.66 7.15 -13.87
N VAL A 161 -7.64 7.71 -12.66
CA VAL A 161 -7.49 6.94 -11.41
C VAL A 161 -8.72 6.04 -11.15
N VAL A 162 -9.93 6.49 -11.48
CA VAL A 162 -11.14 5.66 -11.40
C VAL A 162 -11.09 4.51 -12.40
N GLN A 163 -10.70 4.75 -13.65
CA GLN A 163 -10.56 3.71 -14.68
C GLN A 163 -9.55 2.63 -14.25
N PHE A 164 -8.36 3.05 -13.78
CA PHE A 164 -7.36 2.17 -13.18
C PHE A 164 -7.93 1.33 -12.03
N LEU A 165 -8.60 1.97 -11.07
CA LEU A 165 -9.18 1.29 -9.91
C LEU A 165 -10.22 0.24 -10.32
N LEU A 166 -11.09 0.56 -11.28
CA LEU A 166 -12.11 -0.36 -11.79
C LEU A 166 -11.51 -1.52 -12.60
N ALA A 167 -10.42 -1.29 -13.34
CA ALA A 167 -9.71 -2.33 -14.07
C ALA A 167 -8.97 -3.31 -13.12
N HIS A 168 -8.25 -2.78 -12.14
CA HIS A 168 -7.35 -3.58 -11.27
C HIS A 168 -8.02 -4.11 -9.99
N ARG A 169 -9.24 -3.69 -9.63
CA ARG A 169 -9.95 -4.24 -8.45
C ARG A 169 -10.33 -5.72 -8.58
N ALA A 170 -10.36 -6.30 -9.78
CA ALA A 170 -10.64 -7.72 -10.01
C ALA A 170 -11.88 -8.28 -9.25
N ASN A 171 -13.02 -7.58 -9.34
CA ASN A 171 -14.27 -7.90 -8.62
C ASN A 171 -14.18 -8.00 -7.09
N ARG A 172 -13.15 -7.44 -6.46
CA ARG A 172 -13.10 -7.24 -4.99
C ARG A 172 -14.10 -6.16 -4.56
N THR A 173 -14.61 -6.30 -3.33
CA THR A 173 -15.47 -5.28 -2.72
C THR A 173 -14.64 -4.01 -2.49
N LEU A 174 -15.21 -2.86 -2.81
CA LEU A 174 -14.54 -1.56 -2.74
C LEU A 174 -15.35 -0.63 -1.83
N LEU A 175 -14.70 -0.08 -0.79
CA LEU A 175 -15.27 0.89 0.13
C LEU A 175 -14.46 2.19 0.07
N VAL A 176 -15.10 3.26 -0.41
CA VAL A 176 -14.47 4.58 -0.57
C VAL A 176 -15.10 5.58 0.38
N SER A 177 -14.32 6.19 1.26
CA SER A 177 -14.74 7.39 1.99
C SER A 177 -14.60 8.61 1.08
N THR A 178 -15.68 9.36 0.90
CA THR A 178 -15.70 10.61 0.12
C THR A 178 -16.79 11.55 0.63
N HIS A 179 -16.68 12.83 0.28
CA HIS A 179 -17.70 13.85 0.46
C HIS A 179 -18.29 14.35 -0.89
N GLY A 180 -17.77 13.86 -2.03
CA GLY A 180 -18.15 14.31 -3.37
C GLY A 180 -19.18 13.39 -4.03
N GLU A 181 -20.31 13.96 -4.45
CA GLU A 181 -21.36 13.29 -5.24
C GLU A 181 -20.84 12.77 -6.58
N ASP A 182 -19.95 13.51 -7.24
CA ASP A 182 -19.38 13.11 -8.53
C ASP A 182 -18.43 11.91 -8.42
N ASP A 183 -17.80 11.68 -7.26
CA ASP A 183 -16.96 10.51 -7.03
C ASP A 183 -17.80 9.23 -7.04
N VAL A 184 -18.99 9.28 -6.43
CA VAL A 184 -19.96 8.17 -6.44
C VAL A 184 -20.40 7.83 -7.86
N ARG A 185 -20.73 8.86 -8.64
CA ARG A 185 -21.16 8.74 -10.04
C ARG A 185 -20.06 8.16 -10.92
N LEU A 186 -18.82 8.65 -10.77
CA LEU A 186 -17.66 8.15 -11.51
C LEU A 186 -17.35 6.68 -11.17
N LEU A 187 -17.49 6.29 -9.90
CA LEU A 187 -17.30 4.91 -9.45
C LEU A 187 -18.45 3.97 -9.81
N GLY A 188 -19.65 4.47 -10.11
CA GLY A 188 -20.88 3.68 -10.18
C GLY A 188 -21.25 3.02 -8.84
N GLY A 189 -20.94 3.68 -7.72
CA GLY A 189 -21.04 3.10 -6.38
C GLY A 189 -22.38 3.29 -5.68
N LYS A 190 -22.73 2.37 -4.77
CA LYS A 190 -23.85 2.48 -3.84
C LYS A 190 -23.51 3.47 -2.71
N LYS A 191 -24.40 4.41 -2.41
CA LYS A 191 -24.18 5.41 -1.34
C LYS A 191 -24.46 4.82 0.04
N ILE A 192 -23.62 5.15 1.00
CA ILE A 192 -23.82 4.86 2.43
C ILE A 192 -23.64 6.18 3.20
N LEU A 193 -24.72 6.78 3.70
CA LEU A 193 -24.63 7.95 4.58
C LEU A 193 -24.35 7.52 6.02
N LEU A 194 -23.21 7.91 6.56
CA LEU A 194 -22.80 7.54 7.93
C LEU A 194 -23.80 8.00 8.99
N SER A 195 -24.41 9.17 8.80
CA SER A 195 -25.46 9.69 9.69
C SER A 195 -26.75 8.87 9.67
N ALA A 196 -27.10 8.23 8.54
CA ALA A 196 -28.29 7.39 8.44
C ALA A 196 -28.09 6.05 9.16
N ILE A 197 -26.96 5.38 8.91
CA ILE A 197 -26.62 4.10 9.54
C ILE A 197 -26.24 4.20 11.02
N SER A 198 -25.98 5.42 11.54
CA SER A 198 -25.66 5.65 12.96
C SER A 198 -26.86 6.14 13.81
N ALA A 199 -28.05 6.24 13.21
CA ALA A 199 -29.24 6.84 13.81
C ALA A 199 -30.44 5.86 13.89
N SER A 200 -30.19 4.57 13.70
CA SER A 200 -31.21 3.61 13.32
C SER A 200 -31.34 2.42 14.28
N ASP A 201 -32.42 2.40 15.06
CA ASP A 201 -32.83 1.23 15.87
C ASP A 201 -33.48 0.10 15.04
N ARG A 202 -33.34 0.13 13.71
CA ARG A 202 -33.89 -0.88 12.78
C ARG A 202 -32.75 -1.57 12.05
N GLY A 203 -32.74 -2.89 12.08
CA GLY A 203 -31.60 -3.70 11.65
C GLY A 203 -31.35 -3.69 10.14
N ASP A 204 -30.08 -3.93 9.80
CA ASP A 204 -29.55 -4.30 8.48
C ASP A 204 -29.91 -3.39 7.29
N TYR A 205 -29.24 -2.24 7.22
CA TYR A 205 -29.24 -1.39 6.03
C TYR A 205 -28.47 -2.06 4.89
N THR A 206 -29.17 -2.26 3.78
CA THR A 206 -28.57 -2.59 2.49
C THR A 206 -28.35 -1.31 1.70
N ALA A 207 -27.21 -1.17 1.02
CA ALA A 207 -26.93 0.08 0.29
C ALA A 207 -27.85 0.33 -0.92
N ASP A 208 -28.69 -0.66 -1.30
CA ASP A 208 -29.74 -0.50 -2.31
C ASP A 208 -30.98 0.25 -1.81
N GLU A 209 -31.22 0.28 -0.49
CA GLU A 209 -32.36 1.02 0.08
C GLU A 209 -32.24 2.53 -0.17
N TYR A 210 -31.02 3.07 -0.28
CA TYR A 210 -30.80 4.48 -0.62
C TYR A 210 -30.87 4.76 -2.14
N HIS A 211 -30.63 3.76 -2.99
CA HIS A 211 -30.69 3.92 -4.44
C HIS A 211 -32.11 4.15 -4.96
N ARG A 212 -33.12 3.60 -4.29
CA ARG A 212 -34.51 3.66 -4.75
C ARG A 212 -35.11 5.06 -4.64
N ASP A 213 -34.79 5.78 -3.56
CA ASP A 213 -35.40 7.09 -3.25
C ASP A 213 -34.76 8.27 -4.00
N THR A 214 -33.56 8.09 -4.60
CA THR A 214 -32.86 9.17 -5.33
C THR A 214 -33.02 9.14 -6.85
N TYR A 215 -33.70 8.12 -7.42
CA TYR A 215 -33.85 7.96 -8.88
C TYR A 215 -35.30 7.96 -9.41
N GLN A 216 -36.31 8.20 -8.56
CA GLN A 216 -37.72 8.33 -9.00
C GLN A 216 -38.16 9.76 -9.35
N GLN A 217 -37.26 10.75 -9.33
CA GLN A 217 -37.55 12.11 -9.77
C GLN A 217 -36.42 12.66 -10.63
N GLU A 218 -36.47 12.42 -11.94
CA GLU A 218 -36.69 13.46 -12.96
C GLU A 218 -37.16 12.79 -14.26
N PRO A 219 -38.31 13.18 -14.85
CA PRO A 219 -38.62 12.85 -16.24
C PRO A 219 -37.67 13.61 -17.16
N CYS A 220 -37.07 12.94 -18.15
CA CYS A 220 -36.33 13.63 -19.19
C CYS A 220 -37.33 14.33 -20.13
N ASP A 221 -37.55 15.63 -19.90
CA ASP A 221 -38.43 16.44 -20.74
C ASP A 221 -37.90 16.52 -22.18
N ARG A 222 -38.82 16.30 -23.12
CA ARG A 222 -38.58 16.47 -24.55
C ARG A 222 -38.91 17.89 -25.00
N ASP A 223 -38.41 18.16 -26.18
CA ASP A 223 -38.96 19.05 -27.21
C ASP A 223 -38.58 20.55 -27.24
N THR A 224 -37.79 20.84 -28.29
CA THR A 224 -37.90 22.02 -29.17
C THR A 224 -37.38 23.37 -28.63
N SER A 225 -36.74 24.24 -29.42
CA SER A 225 -36.92 24.51 -30.85
C SER A 225 -35.78 25.33 -31.48
N LYS A 226 -35.58 25.15 -32.80
CA LYS A 226 -35.22 26.16 -33.84
C LYS A 226 -33.84 26.85 -33.76
N ASP A 227 -32.99 26.64 -34.77
CA ASP A 227 -32.79 27.49 -35.97
C ASP A 227 -32.13 28.86 -35.62
N GLU A 228 -31.06 29.33 -36.27
CA GLU A 228 -30.87 29.47 -37.72
C GLU A 228 -29.38 29.70 -38.15
N ARG A 229 -29.07 29.37 -39.42
CA ARG A 229 -28.13 30.03 -40.38
C ARG A 229 -26.65 30.33 -39.97
N GLY A 230 -25.62 29.99 -40.75
CA GLY A 230 -25.56 29.27 -42.03
C GLY A 230 -24.18 29.25 -42.74
N THR A 231 -24.09 28.45 -43.82
CA THR A 231 -23.21 28.56 -45.02
C THR A 231 -21.72 28.97 -44.92
N SER A 232 -20.81 28.04 -45.28
CA SER A 232 -19.80 28.13 -46.39
C SER A 232 -18.76 27.00 -46.26
N THR A 233 -18.76 25.97 -47.12
CA THR A 233 -17.92 25.81 -48.34
C THR A 233 -16.39 25.91 -48.13
N ASN A 234 -15.70 24.76 -48.16
CA ASN A 234 -14.85 24.38 -49.32
C ASN A 234 -14.17 23.02 -49.12
N ASP A 235 -14.11 22.24 -50.20
CA ASP A 235 -13.20 21.12 -50.38
C ASP A 235 -11.74 21.61 -50.53
N HIS A 236 -10.77 20.80 -50.12
CA HIS A 236 -9.68 20.40 -51.00
C HIS A 236 -8.94 19.15 -50.49
N ASP A 237 -8.23 18.51 -51.42
CA ASP A 237 -7.78 17.12 -51.42
C ASP A 237 -6.25 17.07 -51.64
N VAL A 238 -5.67 15.86 -51.72
CA VAL A 238 -4.40 15.51 -52.41
C VAL A 238 -3.09 15.51 -51.57
N SER A 239 -2.76 14.31 -51.03
CA SER A 239 -1.46 13.58 -51.23
C SER A 239 -0.13 14.21 -50.69
N LYS A 240 1.04 13.58 -50.57
CA LYS A 240 1.62 12.21 -50.60
C LYS A 240 3.17 12.36 -50.39
N ASP A 241 3.89 11.23 -50.47
CA ASP A 241 5.36 11.07 -50.61
C ASP A 241 6.19 11.33 -49.33
N GLU A 242 7.14 10.51 -48.86
CA GLU A 242 8.05 9.43 -49.35
C GLU A 242 9.53 9.84 -49.42
N ARG A 243 10.40 8.99 -48.84
CA ARG A 243 11.84 8.80 -49.14
C ARG A 243 12.81 9.96 -48.76
N ASP A 244 14.12 9.76 -48.53
CA ASP A 244 14.96 8.55 -48.53
C ASP A 244 16.22 8.68 -47.62
N ALA A 245 17.05 7.62 -47.62
CA ALA A 245 18.37 7.39 -46.99
C ALA A 245 19.44 8.54 -46.99
N SER A 246 20.65 8.46 -46.40
CA SER A 246 21.59 7.31 -46.26
C SER A 246 22.91 7.68 -45.50
N LYS A 247 23.64 6.65 -45.01
CA LYS A 247 25.14 6.57 -44.82
C LYS A 247 25.80 7.46 -43.71
N ASN A 248 26.99 7.14 -43.13
CA ASN A 248 27.98 6.06 -43.39
C ASN A 248 28.91 5.77 -42.17
N GLY A 249 29.31 4.50 -41.99
CA GLY A 249 30.69 4.04 -41.65
C GLY A 249 31.30 4.26 -40.24
N GLN A 250 32.41 3.62 -39.84
CA GLN A 250 33.10 2.37 -40.28
C GLN A 250 34.24 2.00 -39.28
N GLY A 251 34.61 0.71 -39.14
CA GLY A 251 35.84 0.21 -38.48
C GLY A 251 35.62 -0.62 -37.19
N THR A 252 36.00 -1.90 -37.02
CA THR A 252 37.34 -2.58 -37.02
C THR A 252 38.24 -2.18 -35.83
N SER A 253 38.91 -3.04 -35.04
CA SER A 253 39.28 -4.48 -35.21
C SER A 253 39.82 -5.12 -33.90
N LYS A 254 39.68 -6.46 -33.79
CA LYS A 254 40.66 -7.49 -33.31
C LYS A 254 41.29 -7.55 -31.90
N ASP A 255 41.10 -8.74 -31.29
CA ASP A 255 42.07 -9.76 -30.82
C ASP A 255 43.04 -9.58 -29.61
N ASN A 256 43.23 -10.73 -28.93
CA ASN A 256 44.32 -11.19 -28.04
C ASN A 256 44.46 -10.62 -26.60
N GLN A 257 45.08 -11.31 -25.63
CA GLN A 257 45.22 -12.75 -25.23
C GLN A 257 46.24 -12.85 -24.06
N ASN A 258 46.01 -13.69 -23.04
CA ASN A 258 46.99 -14.20 -22.02
C ASN A 258 47.75 -13.15 -21.14
N THR A 259 48.33 -13.43 -19.96
CA THR A 259 48.51 -14.62 -19.06
C THR A 259 48.01 -14.30 -17.63
N GLY A 260 47.97 -15.16 -16.59
CA GLY A 260 48.30 -16.60 -16.43
C GLY A 260 49.25 -16.91 -15.23
N THR A 261 49.05 -18.06 -14.54
CA THR A 261 49.96 -18.75 -13.56
C THR A 261 50.22 -18.05 -12.18
N ASN A 262 50.39 -18.71 -11.01
CA ASN A 262 50.44 -20.14 -10.62
C ASN A 262 50.16 -20.39 -9.09
N ASP A 263 49.87 -21.65 -8.74
CA ASP A 263 50.22 -22.48 -7.53
C ASP A 263 50.21 -21.89 -6.10
N GLN A 264 49.55 -22.45 -5.08
CA GLN A 264 49.47 -23.80 -4.46
C GLN A 264 50.43 -24.09 -3.28
N ASP A 265 49.81 -24.61 -2.21
CA ASP A 265 50.31 -25.42 -1.08
C ASP A 265 51.44 -24.97 -0.13
N SER A 266 51.11 -24.92 1.17
CA SER A 266 51.75 -25.80 2.18
C SER A 266 50.93 -25.89 3.48
N ARG A 267 50.93 -27.07 4.11
CA ARG A 267 50.33 -27.37 5.43
C ARG A 267 51.39 -27.95 6.36
N LYS A 268 51.05 -28.01 7.66
CA LYS A 268 51.72 -28.74 8.77
C LYS A 268 52.96 -28.07 9.37
N ASP A 269 53.26 -28.24 10.66
CA ASP A 269 52.46 -28.69 11.82
C ASP A 269 53.20 -28.21 13.09
N GLU A 270 52.52 -28.38 14.24
CA GLU A 270 53.05 -28.60 15.59
C GLU A 270 52.65 -27.60 16.70
N SER A 271 52.17 -28.23 17.77
CA SER A 271 51.50 -27.68 18.93
C SER A 271 52.47 -27.29 20.05
N GLY A 272 52.17 -26.23 20.81
CA GLY A 272 52.77 -26.08 22.14
C GLY A 272 52.45 -24.82 22.93
N ILE A 273 51.69 -25.01 24.03
CA ILE A 273 51.70 -24.19 25.27
C ILE A 273 50.71 -22.99 25.34
N ARG A 274 49.49 -23.33 25.76
CA ARG A 274 48.73 -22.77 26.91
C ARG A 274 48.74 -21.24 27.15
N LYS A 275 47.59 -20.62 26.87
CA LYS A 275 46.76 -19.79 27.77
C LYS A 275 45.43 -19.54 27.03
N ASN A 276 44.36 -20.28 27.29
CA ASN A 276 43.49 -20.20 28.48
C ASN A 276 42.80 -18.83 28.68
N GLU A 277 42.30 -18.25 27.58
CA GLU A 277 41.22 -17.26 27.58
C GLU A 277 40.03 -17.81 26.80
N ARG A 278 39.16 -18.56 27.49
CA ARG A 278 37.78 -18.75 27.00
C ARG A 278 37.07 -17.42 27.22
N LYS A 279 36.97 -16.59 26.18
CA LYS A 279 36.02 -15.48 26.17
C LYS A 279 34.62 -16.07 26.27
N GLU A 280 33.88 -15.68 27.31
CA GLU A 280 32.45 -15.95 27.42
C GLU A 280 31.72 -15.11 26.38
N GLN A 281 31.63 -15.61 25.16
CA GLN A 281 30.67 -15.09 24.19
C GLN A 281 29.27 -15.45 24.69
N THR A 282 28.63 -14.46 25.30
CA THR A 282 27.20 -14.45 25.59
C THR A 282 26.47 -14.68 24.28
N MET A 283 26.02 -15.93 24.05
CA MET A 283 25.19 -16.24 22.90
C MET A 283 23.85 -15.52 23.08
N ILE A 284 23.61 -14.52 22.25
CA ILE A 284 22.27 -13.97 22.08
C ILE A 284 21.38 -15.08 21.51
N ASP A 285 20.31 -15.42 22.24
CA ASP A 285 19.22 -16.17 21.65
C ASP A 285 18.52 -15.27 20.64
N THR A 286 18.65 -15.63 19.37
CA THR A 286 18.12 -14.89 18.22
C THR A 286 16.73 -15.36 17.80
N THR A 287 16.21 -16.40 18.46
CA THR A 287 14.94 -17.07 18.17
C THR A 287 13.78 -16.61 19.07
N ILE A 288 14.08 -15.92 20.18
CA ILE A 288 13.06 -15.29 21.03
C ILE A 288 12.49 -14.01 20.37
N PRO A 289 11.28 -13.56 20.76
CA PRO A 289 10.72 -12.30 20.30
C PRO A 289 11.69 -11.13 20.54
N MET A 290 11.79 -10.23 19.57
CA MET A 290 12.71 -9.10 19.60
C MET A 290 12.50 -8.23 20.84
N ARG A 291 11.27 -8.17 21.38
CA ARG A 291 10.91 -7.47 22.63
C ARG A 291 11.61 -8.06 23.85
N GLU A 292 11.68 -9.38 23.94
CA GLU A 292 12.36 -10.09 25.04
C GLU A 292 13.87 -9.94 24.92
N LEU A 293 14.42 -10.07 23.70
CA LEU A 293 15.84 -9.87 23.43
C LEU A 293 16.30 -8.43 23.73
N VAL A 294 15.58 -7.42 23.23
CA VAL A 294 15.89 -5.99 23.49
C VAL A 294 15.74 -5.62 24.96
N ALA A 295 14.85 -6.27 25.71
CA ALA A 295 14.73 -6.09 27.15
C ALA A 295 15.85 -6.79 27.94
N ALA A 296 16.35 -7.94 27.46
CA ALA A 296 17.42 -8.69 28.10
C ALA A 296 18.83 -8.12 27.83
N GLU A 297 19.07 -7.58 26.63
CA GLU A 297 20.36 -7.04 26.18
C GLU A 297 20.22 -5.57 25.70
N PRO A 298 20.20 -4.57 26.60
CA PRO A 298 20.03 -3.16 26.23
C PRO A 298 21.11 -2.64 25.27
N LEU A 299 22.36 -3.12 25.36
CA LEU A 299 23.41 -2.78 24.40
C LEU A 299 23.12 -3.29 22.98
N PHE A 300 22.35 -4.38 22.84
CA PHE A 300 21.89 -4.86 21.53
C PHE A 300 20.81 -3.93 20.95
N ALA A 301 19.97 -3.34 21.80
CA ALA A 301 19.01 -2.31 21.39
C ALA A 301 19.71 -1.06 20.85
N ASP A 302 20.70 -0.52 21.57
CA ASP A 302 21.51 0.62 21.13
C ASP A 302 22.25 0.32 19.81
N PHE A 303 22.77 -0.90 19.66
CA PHE A 303 23.41 -1.34 18.42
C PHE A 303 22.41 -1.38 17.25
N LEU A 304 21.24 -1.98 17.43
CA LEU A 304 20.17 -2.03 16.42
C LEU A 304 19.78 -0.62 15.97
N VAL A 305 19.58 0.31 16.93
CA VAL A 305 19.30 1.73 16.63
C VAL A 305 20.46 2.37 15.85
N SER A 306 21.72 2.11 16.22
CA SER A 306 22.89 2.62 15.48
C SER A 306 22.97 2.10 14.04
N LYS A 307 22.41 0.92 13.77
CA LYS A 307 22.30 0.30 12.44
C LYS A 307 21.02 0.69 11.69
N GLY A 308 20.21 1.61 12.23
CA GLY A 308 18.98 2.11 11.61
C GLY A 308 17.74 1.23 11.82
N PHE A 309 17.79 0.27 12.74
CA PHE A 309 16.64 -0.55 13.12
C PHE A 309 15.96 0.07 14.34
N PRO A 310 14.71 0.60 14.23
CA PRO A 310 14.05 1.32 15.31
C PRO A 310 13.40 0.37 16.34
N PHE A 311 14.09 -0.71 16.72
CA PHE A 311 13.60 -1.67 17.72
C PHE A 311 13.85 -1.14 19.12
N SER A 312 12.77 -1.06 19.91
CA SER A 312 12.80 -0.71 21.33
C SER A 312 11.68 -1.44 22.07
N VAL A 313 11.77 -1.54 23.40
CA VAL A 313 10.71 -2.13 24.24
C VAL A 313 9.38 -1.36 24.11
N GLU A 314 9.44 -0.08 23.74
CA GLU A 314 8.29 0.81 23.55
C GLU A 314 7.67 0.72 22.15
N ASN A 315 8.37 0.14 21.16
CA ASN A 315 7.86 0.01 19.80
C ASN A 315 6.99 -1.26 19.67
N PRO A 316 5.69 -1.15 19.31
CA PRO A 316 4.81 -2.32 19.17
C PRO A 316 5.25 -3.33 18.12
N VAL A 317 6.03 -2.92 17.11
CA VAL A 317 6.55 -3.82 16.06
C VAL A 317 7.52 -4.86 16.66
N THR A 318 8.23 -4.50 17.72
CA THR A 318 9.21 -5.36 18.42
C THR A 318 8.56 -6.60 19.07
N GLU A 319 7.24 -6.63 19.25
CA GLU A 319 6.50 -7.74 19.85
C GLU A 319 6.24 -8.92 18.88
N PHE A 320 6.31 -8.68 17.56
CA PHE A 320 5.81 -9.63 16.55
C PHE A 320 6.89 -10.18 15.60
N VAL A 321 8.17 -9.93 15.87
CA VAL A 321 9.29 -10.40 15.04
C VAL A 321 10.43 -10.93 15.92
N THR A 322 11.15 -11.91 15.44
CA THR A 322 12.43 -12.39 15.97
C THR A 322 13.61 -11.74 15.23
N PHE A 323 14.83 -11.84 15.77
CA PHE A 323 16.01 -11.32 15.05
C PHE A 323 16.28 -12.10 13.75
N ASP A 324 16.03 -13.42 13.75
CA ASP A 324 16.21 -14.26 12.56
C ASP A 324 15.23 -13.93 11.43
N GLU A 325 13.99 -13.54 11.74
CA GLU A 325 13.06 -13.02 10.74
C GLU A 325 13.51 -11.67 10.19
N VAL A 326 14.10 -10.79 11.02
CA VAL A 326 14.68 -9.52 10.55
C VAL A 326 15.84 -9.76 9.60
N VAL A 327 16.73 -10.71 9.91
CA VAL A 327 17.84 -11.13 9.05
C VAL A 327 17.33 -11.60 7.69
N GLN A 328 16.31 -12.49 7.68
CA GLN A 328 15.71 -13.00 6.43
C GLN A 328 14.98 -11.92 5.62
N LEU A 329 14.22 -11.03 6.28
CA LEU A 329 13.47 -9.94 5.64
C LEU A 329 14.36 -8.83 5.07
N ARG A 330 15.64 -8.80 5.46
CA ARG A 330 16.61 -7.76 5.08
C ARG A 330 17.81 -8.29 4.30
N ASP A 331 17.86 -9.59 4.02
CA ASP A 331 18.95 -10.26 3.30
C ASP A 331 20.33 -9.99 3.95
N LEU A 332 20.37 -10.11 5.29
CA LEU A 332 21.57 -9.84 6.10
C LEU A 332 22.38 -11.12 6.32
N ASP A 333 23.71 -10.96 6.45
CA ASP A 333 24.57 -12.00 7.01
C ASP A 333 24.48 -11.96 8.55
N LYS A 334 23.87 -13.00 9.13
CA LYS A 334 23.66 -13.14 10.59
C LYS A 334 24.98 -13.14 11.36
N ASP A 335 25.98 -13.86 10.87
CA ASP A 335 27.24 -14.07 11.60
C ASP A 335 28.09 -12.80 11.54
N ALA A 336 28.11 -12.11 10.40
CA ALA A 336 28.74 -10.80 10.28
C ALA A 336 28.08 -9.75 11.21
N PHE A 337 26.74 -9.70 11.25
CA PHE A 337 26.01 -8.74 12.08
C PHE A 337 26.23 -8.96 13.58
N LEU A 338 26.28 -10.23 14.02
CA LEU A 338 26.60 -10.58 15.41
C LEU A 338 28.08 -10.32 15.75
N ALA A 339 29.00 -10.47 14.79
CA ALA A 339 30.41 -10.11 14.98
C ALA A 339 30.60 -8.58 15.13
N GLU A 340 29.89 -7.77 14.33
CA GLU A 340 29.87 -6.32 14.49
C GLU A 340 29.26 -5.90 15.84
N TYR A 341 28.20 -6.56 16.31
CA TYR A 341 27.67 -6.34 17.65
C TYR A 341 28.70 -6.65 18.74
N ALA A 342 29.43 -7.76 18.63
CA ALA A 342 30.45 -8.13 19.60
C ALA A 342 31.59 -7.09 19.69
N GLN A 343 31.92 -6.41 18.58
CA GLN A 343 32.84 -5.27 18.57
C GLN A 343 32.22 -4.06 19.28
N PHE A 344 30.99 -3.68 18.93
CA PHE A 344 30.27 -2.56 19.57
C PHE A 344 30.09 -2.74 21.08
N LYS A 345 29.76 -3.96 21.54
CA LYS A 345 29.66 -4.32 22.97
C LYS A 345 31.01 -4.14 23.66
N ALA A 346 32.08 -4.66 23.07
CA ALA A 346 33.43 -4.52 23.62
C ALA A 346 33.92 -3.05 23.66
N GLU A 347 33.55 -2.21 22.68
CA GLU A 347 33.87 -0.77 22.72
C GLU A 347 33.12 -0.05 23.85
N ARG A 348 31.86 -0.41 24.10
CA ARG A 348 31.02 0.20 25.15
C ARG A 348 31.29 -0.31 26.56
N GLU A 349 31.78 -1.53 26.72
CA GLU A 349 32.17 -2.11 28.03
C GLU A 349 33.56 -1.64 28.50
N ASN A 350 34.38 -1.05 27.61
CA ASN A 350 35.71 -0.52 27.92
C ASN A 350 35.77 1.03 28.04
N ALA A 351 34.61 1.72 28.00
CA ALA A 351 34.49 3.18 27.97
C ALA A 351 33.89 3.78 29.25
#